data_AF-A0A067RBV1-F1
#
_entry.id   AF-A0A067RBV1-F1
#
_cell.length_a   1.000
_cell.length_b   1.000
_cell.length_c   1.000
_cell.angle_alpha   90.00
_cell.angle_beta   90.00
_cell.angle_gamma   90.00
#
_symmetry.space_group_name_H-M   'P 1'
#
loop_
_entity.id
_entity.type
_entity.pdbx_description
1 polymer ?
#
loop_
_entity_poly.entity_id
_entity_poly.type
_entity_poly.pdbx_seq_one_letter_code
_entity_poly.pdbx_strand_id
1 'polypeptide(L)'
;MYEKKSILLGPYIPVAANFLSKMTPDIRKNVFRCMLQLAVSSLEGKDIPEGALDSIQGQGISLSQLYESYAGILTLIQSFLRLPQGSVNSDHLKEDLKELKFPEECQTDLVSVLYGPKRLALDEGICQDSFYLKLEKLRWRVDITISSSVLSRVLEPSILFDMTLSNGEKKTFEMSISKFHQVRYSVASVLKEMGLMEKKKLFKTNV
;
A
#
# COMPACT_ATOMS: atom_id res chain seq x y z
N MET A 1 14.32 -15.44 -24.81
CA MET A 1 13.06 -15.89 -24.17
C MET A 1 12.78 -14.91 -23.05
N TYR A 2 11.83 -14.01 -23.24
CA TYR A 2 11.50 -13.00 -22.23
C TYR A 2 10.62 -13.66 -21.18
N GLU A 3 11.14 -13.85 -19.96
CA GLU A 3 10.33 -14.15 -18.79
C GLU A 3 9.31 -13.03 -18.63
N LYS A 4 8.03 -13.39 -18.75
CA LYS A 4 6.91 -12.50 -18.52
C LYS A 4 6.95 -12.15 -17.03
N LYS A 5 7.55 -11.01 -16.68
CA LYS A 5 7.54 -10.51 -15.30
C LYS A 5 6.08 -10.34 -14.88
N SER A 6 5.62 -11.14 -13.92
CA SER A 6 4.31 -10.96 -13.29
C SER A 6 4.20 -9.52 -12.80
N ILE A 7 3.33 -8.74 -13.45
CA ILE A 7 3.27 -7.28 -13.34
C ILE A 7 2.75 -6.85 -11.96
N LEU A 8 2.10 -7.77 -11.24
CA LEU A 8 1.42 -7.49 -9.98
C LEU A 8 2.34 -7.49 -8.77
N LEU A 9 3.38 -8.34 -8.77
CA LEU A 9 4.16 -8.66 -7.56
C LEU A 9 5.58 -8.07 -7.58
N GLY A 10 5.97 -7.41 -8.67
CA GLY A 10 7.34 -6.92 -8.83
C GLY A 10 8.36 -8.07 -8.71
N PRO A 11 9.63 -7.79 -8.40
CA PRO A 11 10.66 -8.83 -8.27
C PRO A 11 10.54 -9.69 -6.99
N TYR A 12 9.51 -9.48 -6.16
CA TYR A 12 9.36 -10.19 -4.89
C TYR A 12 8.67 -11.53 -5.10
N ILE A 13 9.48 -12.58 -5.31
CA ILE A 13 9.05 -13.97 -5.20
C ILE A 13 8.68 -14.21 -3.73
N PRO A 14 7.42 -14.55 -3.39
CA PRO A 14 7.07 -14.80 -2.01
C PRO A 14 7.86 -16.03 -1.52
N VAL A 15 8.71 -15.86 -0.51
CA VAL A 15 9.36 -16.97 0.21
C VAL A 15 8.31 -18.01 0.66
N ALA A 16 7.08 -17.54 0.91
CA ALA A 16 5.89 -18.34 1.15
C ALA A 16 5.58 -19.38 0.06
N ALA A 17 5.77 -19.07 -1.23
CA ALA A 17 5.48 -20.00 -2.33
C ALA A 17 6.42 -21.23 -2.31
N ASN A 18 7.70 -20.98 -2.04
CA ASN A 18 8.72 -22.02 -1.90
C ASN A 18 8.56 -22.85 -0.62
N PHE A 19 8.00 -22.25 0.44
CA PHE A 19 7.70 -22.96 1.69
C PHE A 19 6.44 -23.82 1.57
N LEU A 20 5.35 -23.25 1.04
CA LEU A 20 4.08 -23.96 0.85
C LEU A 20 4.18 -25.09 -0.17
N SER A 21 5.06 -25.00 -1.17
CA SER A 21 5.26 -26.11 -2.12
C SER A 21 5.93 -27.34 -1.50
N LYS A 22 6.65 -27.20 -0.37
CA LYS A 22 7.40 -28.30 0.29
C LYS A 22 6.58 -29.10 1.31
N MET A 23 5.38 -28.65 1.66
CA MET A 23 4.55 -29.25 2.70
C MET A 23 3.51 -30.23 2.12
N THR A 24 2.91 -31.09 2.97
CA THR A 24 1.84 -32.02 2.57
C THR A 24 0.49 -31.31 2.41
N PRO A 25 -0.38 -31.72 1.45
CA PRO A 25 -1.64 -31.04 1.11
C PRO A 25 -2.55 -30.71 2.31
N ASP A 26 -2.78 -31.65 3.23
CA ASP A 26 -3.64 -31.42 4.39
C ASP A 26 -3.06 -30.42 5.40
N ILE A 27 -1.77 -30.57 5.74
CA ILE A 27 -1.09 -29.67 6.68
C ILE A 27 -0.95 -28.27 6.06
N ARG A 28 -0.66 -28.20 4.76
CA ARG A 28 -0.58 -26.95 4.00
C ARG A 28 -1.83 -26.13 4.12
N LYS A 29 -3.00 -26.74 3.89
CA LYS A 29 -4.27 -26.03 3.85
C LYS A 29 -4.61 -25.42 5.21
N ASN A 30 -4.45 -26.21 6.27
CA ASN A 30 -4.74 -25.75 7.63
C ASN A 30 -3.76 -24.66 8.07
N VAL A 31 -2.45 -24.86 7.88
CA VAL A 31 -1.42 -23.88 8.24
C VAL A 31 -1.58 -22.59 7.41
N PHE A 32 -1.85 -22.70 6.10
CA PHE A 32 -2.12 -21.55 5.24
C PHE A 32 -3.35 -20.78 5.66
N ARG A 33 -4.47 -21.46 5.95
CA ARG A 33 -5.71 -20.82 6.37
C ARG A 33 -5.55 -20.12 7.72
N CYS A 34 -4.84 -20.71 8.67
CA CYS A 34 -4.53 -20.07 9.95
C CYS A 34 -3.62 -18.84 9.75
N MET A 35 -2.56 -18.94 8.95
CA MET A 35 -1.69 -17.79 8.63
C MET A 35 -2.47 -16.67 7.92
N LEU A 36 -3.36 -17.03 6.99
CA LEU A 36 -4.21 -16.09 6.25
C LEU A 36 -5.20 -15.40 7.20
N GLN A 37 -5.83 -16.13 8.12
CA GLN A 37 -6.74 -15.56 9.12
C GLN A 37 -6.01 -14.63 10.10
N LEU A 38 -4.80 -14.99 10.54
CA LEU A 38 -3.96 -14.14 11.37
C LEU A 38 -3.51 -12.88 10.61
N ALA A 39 -3.15 -13.02 9.34
CA ALA A 39 -2.78 -11.89 8.48
C ALA A 39 -3.95 -10.93 8.29
N VAL A 40 -5.15 -11.45 8.02
CA VAL A 40 -6.38 -10.64 7.91
C VAL A 40 -6.69 -9.95 9.24
N SER A 41 -6.60 -10.67 10.36
CA SER A 41 -6.86 -10.08 11.69
C SER A 41 -5.85 -9.00 12.05
N SER A 42 -4.58 -9.18 11.68
CA SER A 42 -3.53 -8.16 11.81
C SER A 42 -3.85 -6.90 11.03
N LEU A 43 -4.28 -7.05 9.78
CA LEU A 43 -4.57 -5.93 8.88
C LEU A 43 -5.88 -5.23 9.22
N GLU A 44 -6.83 -5.94 9.85
CA GLU A 44 -8.05 -5.37 10.43
C GLU A 44 -7.77 -4.59 11.73
N GLY A 45 -6.53 -4.58 12.25
CA GLY A 45 -6.16 -3.87 13.48
C GLY A 45 -6.65 -4.54 14.76
N LYS A 46 -6.94 -5.85 14.72
CA LYS A 46 -7.31 -6.62 15.92
C LYS A 46 -6.07 -7.02 16.71
N ASP A 47 -6.16 -6.97 18.03
CA ASP A 47 -5.08 -7.46 18.91
C ASP A 47 -4.82 -8.95 18.66
N ILE A 48 -3.62 -9.25 18.18
CA ILE A 48 -3.16 -10.62 17.96
C ILE A 48 -2.47 -11.08 19.24
N PRO A 49 -2.85 -12.23 19.83
CA PRO A 49 -2.17 -12.74 21.02
C PRO A 49 -0.70 -13.05 20.71
N GLU A 50 0.18 -12.68 21.64
CA GLU A 50 1.61 -12.96 21.57
C GLU A 50 1.83 -14.49 21.50
N GLY A 51 2.49 -14.97 20.44
CA GLY A 51 2.65 -16.41 20.18
C GLY A 51 1.50 -17.08 19.41
N ALA A 52 0.58 -16.33 18.78
CA ALA A 52 -0.47 -16.91 17.93
C ALA A 52 0.07 -17.85 16.83
N LEU A 53 1.25 -17.55 16.29
CA LEU A 53 1.93 -18.39 15.30
C LEU A 53 2.57 -19.65 15.90
N ASP A 54 2.97 -19.59 17.17
CA ASP A 54 3.57 -20.73 17.88
C ASP A 54 2.52 -21.82 18.15
N SER A 55 1.25 -21.44 18.31
CA SER A 55 0.12 -22.39 18.41
C SER A 55 -0.11 -23.23 17.16
N ILE A 56 0.43 -22.80 16.01
CA ILE A 56 0.33 -23.47 14.71
C ILE A 56 1.51 -24.43 14.49
N GLN A 57 2.48 -24.48 15.41
CA GLN A 57 3.63 -25.37 15.33
C GLN A 57 3.19 -26.85 15.46
N GLY A 58 2.84 -27.47 14.33
CA GLY A 58 2.63 -28.90 14.20
C GLY A 58 3.94 -29.66 13.95
N GLN A 59 3.91 -30.98 14.18
CA GLN A 59 5.07 -31.88 14.04
C GLN A 59 5.77 -31.69 12.67
N GLY A 60 7.02 -31.20 12.70
CA GLY A 60 7.90 -31.10 11.53
C GLY A 60 8.10 -29.71 10.93
N ILE A 61 7.48 -28.65 11.47
CA ILE A 61 7.63 -27.27 10.95
C ILE A 61 8.61 -26.48 11.83
N SER A 62 9.66 -25.93 11.23
CA SER A 62 10.58 -25.02 11.94
C SER A 62 9.94 -23.62 12.08
N LEU A 63 10.06 -23.02 13.26
CA LEU A 63 9.49 -21.70 13.55
C LEU A 63 10.01 -20.63 12.57
N SER A 64 11.31 -20.63 12.25
CA SER A 64 11.90 -19.68 11.30
C SER A 64 11.22 -19.69 9.94
N GLN A 65 10.96 -20.88 9.38
CA GLN A 65 10.29 -21.00 8.09
C GLN A 65 8.79 -20.61 8.16
N LEU A 66 8.15 -20.86 9.31
CA LEU A 66 6.78 -20.42 9.57
C LEU A 66 6.69 -18.89 9.61
N TYR A 67 7.60 -18.21 10.32
CA TYR A 67 7.67 -16.74 10.35
C TYR A 67 8.00 -16.15 8.97
N GLU A 68 8.97 -16.71 8.24
CA GLU A 68 9.31 -16.28 6.88
C GLU A 68 8.13 -16.42 5.91
N SER A 69 7.38 -17.52 6.01
CA SER A 69 6.22 -17.75 5.16
C SER A 69 5.04 -16.84 5.52
N TYR A 70 4.77 -16.63 6.81
CA TYR A 70 3.78 -15.67 7.27
C TYR A 70 4.10 -14.25 6.79
N ALA A 71 5.36 -13.81 6.92
CA ALA A 71 5.80 -12.51 6.41
C ALA A 71 5.64 -12.41 4.89
N GLY A 72 5.92 -13.49 4.16
CA GLY A 72 5.68 -13.57 2.72
C GLY A 72 4.20 -13.41 2.33
N ILE A 73 3.29 -14.06 3.07
CA ILE A 73 1.84 -13.95 2.85
C ILE A 73 1.33 -12.56 3.19
N LEU A 74 1.75 -11.99 4.32
CA LEU A 74 1.41 -10.62 4.70
C LEU A 74 1.83 -9.61 3.65
N THR A 75 3.08 -9.71 3.17
CA THR A 75 3.62 -8.80 2.16
C THR A 75 2.85 -8.93 0.84
N LEU A 76 2.44 -10.14 0.45
CA LEU A 76 1.62 -10.40 -0.73
C LEU A 76 0.24 -9.74 -0.58
N ILE A 77 -0.42 -9.93 0.55
CA ILE A 77 -1.73 -9.34 0.81
C ILE A 77 -1.62 -7.81 0.83
N GLN A 78 -0.61 -7.24 1.49
CA GLN A 78 -0.37 -5.81 1.54
C GLN A 78 -0.01 -5.21 0.17
N SER A 79 0.80 -5.90 -0.64
CA SER A 79 1.16 -5.42 -1.98
C SER A 79 -0.06 -5.39 -2.89
N PHE A 80 -0.91 -6.43 -2.82
CA PHE A 80 -2.19 -6.45 -3.51
C PHE A 80 -3.16 -5.40 -2.98
N LEU A 81 -3.17 -5.13 -1.67
CA LEU A 81 -4.00 -4.09 -1.07
C LEU A 81 -3.61 -2.68 -1.52
N ARG A 82 -2.33 -2.43 -1.79
CA ARG A 82 -1.84 -1.16 -2.36
C ARG A 82 -2.27 -0.92 -3.81
N LEU A 83 -2.65 -1.96 -4.54
CA LEU A 83 -3.12 -1.82 -5.91
C LEU A 83 -4.56 -1.27 -5.91
N PRO A 84 -4.90 -0.35 -6.82
CA PRO A 84 -6.25 0.16 -6.89
C PRO A 84 -7.27 -0.93 -7.20
N GLN A 85 -8.44 -0.87 -6.57
CA GLN A 85 -9.55 -1.76 -6.87
C GLN A 85 -9.88 -1.74 -8.38
N GLY A 86 -10.01 -2.92 -8.98
CA GLY A 86 -10.26 -3.09 -10.43
C GLY A 86 -9.02 -3.02 -11.33
N SER A 87 -7.81 -2.85 -10.79
CA SER A 87 -6.57 -2.93 -11.58
C SER A 87 -6.18 -4.37 -11.97
N VAL A 88 -6.66 -5.35 -11.21
CA VAL A 88 -6.35 -6.78 -11.39
C VAL A 88 -7.64 -7.56 -11.51
N ASN A 89 -7.72 -8.43 -12.53
CA ASN A 89 -8.79 -9.41 -12.65
C ASN A 89 -8.47 -10.63 -11.78
N SER A 90 -9.50 -11.23 -11.18
CA SER A 90 -9.37 -12.47 -10.39
C SER A 90 -8.66 -13.59 -11.17
N ASP A 91 -8.88 -13.66 -12.48
CA ASP A 91 -8.28 -14.69 -13.33
C ASP A 91 -6.78 -14.46 -13.59
N HIS A 92 -6.36 -13.21 -13.78
CA HIS A 92 -4.92 -12.88 -13.90
C HIS A 92 -4.18 -13.13 -12.59
N LEU A 93 -4.81 -12.87 -11.44
CA LEU A 93 -4.21 -13.21 -10.15
C LEU A 93 -4.03 -14.74 -10.01
N LYS A 94 -5.01 -15.55 -10.45
CA LYS A 94 -4.88 -17.01 -10.45
C LYS A 94 -3.77 -17.49 -11.38
N GLU A 95 -3.63 -16.89 -12.56
CA GLU A 95 -2.53 -17.16 -13.49
C GLU A 95 -1.17 -16.85 -12.86
N ASP A 96 -1.02 -15.69 -12.25
CA ASP A 96 0.20 -15.28 -11.55
C ASP A 96 0.53 -16.20 -10.37
N LEU A 97 -0.48 -16.62 -9.59
CA LEU A 97 -0.28 -17.58 -8.50
C LEU A 97 0.10 -18.98 -9.00
N LYS A 98 -0.41 -19.40 -10.17
CA LYS A 98 0.00 -20.64 -10.84
C LYS A 98 1.46 -20.58 -11.30
N GLU A 99 1.88 -19.46 -11.89
CA GLU A 99 3.29 -19.24 -12.27
C GLU A 99 4.21 -19.28 -11.04
N LEU A 100 3.75 -18.78 -9.90
CA LEU A 100 4.45 -18.83 -8.62
C LEU A 100 4.40 -20.20 -7.93
N LYS A 101 3.82 -21.23 -8.55
CA LYS A 101 3.68 -22.59 -7.99
C LYS A 101 2.92 -22.64 -6.65
N PHE A 102 2.00 -21.72 -6.41
CA PHE A 102 1.10 -21.82 -5.25
C PHE A 102 0.14 -23.00 -5.42
N PRO A 103 -0.13 -23.79 -4.36
CA PRO A 103 -1.16 -24.84 -4.41
C PRO A 103 -2.54 -24.26 -4.74
N GLU A 104 -3.29 -24.88 -5.66
CA GLU A 104 -4.60 -24.38 -6.11
C GLU A 104 -5.60 -24.16 -4.96
N GLU A 105 -5.52 -24.99 -3.92
CA GLU A 105 -6.34 -24.86 -2.71
C GLU A 105 -6.08 -23.58 -1.91
N CYS A 106 -4.85 -23.06 -1.95
CA CYS A 106 -4.48 -21.81 -1.29
C CYS A 106 -4.84 -20.59 -2.15
N GLN A 107 -4.88 -20.77 -3.48
CA GLN A 107 -5.24 -19.71 -4.42
C GLN A 107 -6.70 -19.29 -4.24
N THR A 108 -7.62 -20.24 -4.08
CA THR A 108 -9.04 -19.96 -3.89
C THR A 108 -9.32 -19.21 -2.59
N ASP A 109 -8.71 -19.64 -1.49
CA ASP A 109 -8.81 -18.98 -0.18
C ASP A 109 -8.24 -17.55 -0.25
N LEU A 110 -7.09 -17.34 -0.90
CA LEU A 110 -6.48 -16.01 -1.07
C LEU A 110 -7.34 -15.09 -1.96
N VAL A 111 -7.83 -15.59 -3.10
CA VAL A 111 -8.74 -14.84 -3.97
C VAL A 111 -10.02 -14.45 -3.22
N SER A 112 -10.56 -15.34 -2.39
CA SER A 112 -11.77 -15.07 -1.60
C SER A 112 -11.55 -13.95 -0.56
N VAL A 113 -10.37 -13.86 0.03
CA VAL A 113 -10.03 -12.78 0.98
C VAL A 113 -9.82 -11.46 0.27
N LEU A 114 -9.12 -11.48 -0.88
CA LEU A 114 -8.72 -10.27 -1.59
C LEU A 114 -9.85 -9.62 -2.41
N TYR A 115 -10.78 -10.42 -2.95
CA TYR A 115 -11.94 -9.94 -3.71
C TYR A 115 -13.27 -10.09 -2.94
N GLY A 116 -13.25 -10.63 -1.73
CA GLY A 116 -14.44 -10.83 -0.92
C GLY A 116 -14.91 -9.58 -0.17
N PRO A 117 -15.99 -9.70 0.61
CA PRO A 117 -16.58 -8.58 1.36
C PRO A 117 -15.64 -7.98 2.41
N LYS A 118 -14.64 -8.75 2.87
CA LYS A 118 -13.63 -8.28 3.84
C LYS A 118 -12.64 -7.27 3.27
N ARG A 119 -12.58 -7.11 1.94
CA ARG A 119 -11.66 -6.19 1.29
C ARG A 119 -11.84 -4.74 1.75
N LEU A 120 -13.08 -4.29 1.95
CA LEU A 120 -13.36 -2.93 2.40
C LEU A 120 -12.81 -2.68 3.81
N ALA A 121 -13.02 -3.63 4.74
CA ALA A 121 -12.49 -3.54 6.10
C ALA A 121 -10.95 -3.55 6.13
N LEU A 122 -10.32 -4.32 5.23
CA LEU A 122 -8.86 -4.36 5.08
C LEU A 122 -8.28 -3.05 4.49
N ASP A 123 -8.98 -2.46 3.51
CA ASP A 123 -8.59 -1.16 2.94
C ASP A 123 -8.70 -0.04 3.99
N GLU A 124 -9.73 -0.06 4.82
CA GLU A 124 -9.89 0.86 5.96
C GLU A 124 -8.75 0.72 6.98
N GLY A 125 -8.41 -0.52 7.37
CA GLY A 125 -7.30 -0.81 8.28
C GLY A 125 -5.95 -0.30 7.76
N ILE A 126 -5.64 -0.55 6.48
CA ILE A 126 -4.41 -0.06 5.85
C ILE A 126 -4.39 1.46 5.69
N CYS A 127 -5.55 2.09 5.49
CA CYS A 127 -5.64 3.54 5.44
C CYS A 127 -5.40 4.20 6.80
N GLN A 128 -5.68 3.50 7.90
CA GLN A 128 -5.31 3.94 9.24
C GLN A 128 -3.81 3.77 9.49
N ASP A 129 -3.24 2.67 9.03
CA ASP A 129 -1.81 2.33 9.18
C ASP A 129 -0.92 2.93 8.08
N SER A 130 -1.40 3.98 7.42
CA SER A 130 -0.71 4.56 6.27
C SER A 130 0.62 5.17 6.70
N PHE A 131 1.73 4.54 6.30
CA PHE A 131 3.10 5.03 6.45
C PHE A 131 3.34 6.44 5.86
N TYR A 132 2.36 7.01 5.16
CA TYR A 132 2.42 8.34 4.59
C TYR A 132 1.76 9.35 5.53
N LEU A 133 2.53 10.37 5.91
CA LEU A 133 1.99 11.50 6.67
C LEU A 133 0.93 12.22 5.83
N LYS A 134 -0.27 12.32 6.37
CA LYS A 134 -1.37 13.06 5.74
C LYS A 134 -1.25 14.54 6.11
N LEU A 135 -1.57 15.41 5.15
CA LEU A 135 -1.66 16.84 5.40
C LEU A 135 -3.04 17.14 6.01
N GLU A 136 -3.09 17.50 7.29
CA GLU A 136 -4.35 17.79 7.99
C GLU A 136 -4.77 19.24 7.85
N LYS A 137 -3.81 20.16 7.96
CA LYS A 137 -4.07 21.60 7.91
C LYS A 137 -2.98 22.32 7.17
N LEU A 138 -3.37 23.23 6.28
CA LEU A 138 -2.47 24.13 5.57
C LEU A 138 -2.96 25.57 5.75
N ARG A 139 -2.09 26.43 6.27
CA ARG A 139 -2.30 27.89 6.34
C ARG A 139 -1.20 28.58 5.55
N TRP A 140 -1.54 29.70 4.94
CA TRP A 140 -0.56 30.51 4.22
C TRP A 140 -0.84 32.00 4.45
N ARG A 141 0.21 32.82 4.39
CA ARG A 141 0.14 34.28 4.38
C ARG A 141 1.15 34.84 3.39
N VAL A 142 0.84 35.99 2.82
CA VAL A 142 1.74 36.71 1.90
C VAL A 142 2.29 37.90 2.65
N ASP A 143 3.61 37.92 2.81
CA ASP A 143 4.33 39.02 3.41
C ASP A 143 4.95 39.86 2.27
N ILE A 144 4.88 41.19 2.39
CA ILE A 144 5.45 42.11 1.41
C ILE A 144 6.55 42.88 2.11
N THR A 145 7.80 42.64 1.72
CA THR A 145 8.93 43.40 2.24
C THR A 145 9.03 44.70 1.45
N ILE A 146 8.87 45.83 2.15
CA ILE A 146 8.96 47.18 1.57
C ILE A 146 10.28 47.80 2.04
N SER A 147 11.23 47.99 1.12
CA SER A 147 12.44 48.77 1.37
C SER A 147 12.41 50.09 0.61
N SER A 148 12.49 51.21 1.34
CA SER A 148 12.47 52.58 0.82
C SER A 148 13.87 53.22 0.81
N SER A 149 14.92 52.46 0.48
CA SER A 149 16.27 53.01 0.32
C SER A 149 16.43 53.73 -1.02
N VAL A 150 17.24 54.79 -1.06
CA VAL A 150 17.51 55.60 -2.27
C VAL A 150 18.18 54.78 -3.39
N LEU A 151 18.84 53.67 -3.04
CA LEU A 151 19.65 52.86 -3.97
C LEU A 151 18.89 51.67 -4.57
N SER A 152 17.88 51.13 -3.87
CA SER A 152 16.99 50.11 -4.41
C SER A 152 15.64 50.13 -3.69
N ARG A 153 14.58 50.51 -4.42
CA ARG A 153 13.19 50.26 -4.00
C ARG A 153 12.89 48.80 -4.31
N VAL A 154 12.91 47.95 -3.30
CA VAL A 154 12.59 46.52 -3.44
C VAL A 154 11.21 46.28 -2.82
N LEU A 155 10.29 45.82 -3.65
CA LEU A 155 8.98 45.28 -3.26
C LEU A 155 9.05 43.78 -3.56
N GLU A 156 9.55 42.99 -2.60
CA GLU A 156 9.66 41.54 -2.78
C GLU A 156 8.58 40.84 -1.95
N PRO A 157 7.59 40.21 -2.60
CA PRO A 157 6.58 39.41 -1.91
C PRO A 157 7.13 38.02 -1.62
N SER A 158 6.92 37.56 -0.39
CA SER A 158 7.21 36.19 0.03
C SER A 158 5.97 35.53 0.62
N ILE A 159 5.88 34.21 0.52
CA ILE A 159 4.74 33.44 0.99
C ILE A 159 5.20 32.53 2.12
N LEU A 160 4.60 32.69 3.29
CA LEU A 160 4.89 31.85 4.44
C LEU A 160 3.79 30.79 4.57
N PHE A 161 4.21 29.53 4.56
CA PHE A 161 3.38 28.35 4.71
C PHE A 161 3.52 27.79 6.11
N ASP A 162 2.40 27.32 6.66
CA ASP A 162 2.32 26.60 7.92
C ASP A 162 1.45 25.36 7.72
N MET A 163 2.06 24.17 7.84
CA MET A 163 1.40 22.89 7.62
C MET A 163 1.44 22.01 8.87
N THR A 164 0.33 21.35 9.15
CA THR A 164 0.19 20.34 10.21
C THR A 164 -0.01 18.98 9.57
N LEU A 165 0.86 18.04 9.91
CA LEU A 165 0.85 16.66 9.45
C LEU A 165 0.13 15.75 10.45
N SER A 166 -0.30 14.57 10.01
CA SER A 166 -1.05 13.61 10.83
C SER A 166 -0.30 13.03 12.04
N ASN A 167 1.01 13.17 12.08
CA ASN A 167 1.84 12.86 13.27
C ASN A 167 1.88 14.00 14.29
N GLY A 168 1.11 15.08 14.08
CA GLY A 168 1.12 16.30 14.89
C GLY A 168 2.31 17.24 14.59
N GLU A 169 3.20 16.87 13.66
CA GLU A 169 4.34 17.70 13.28
C GLU A 169 3.87 18.95 12.54
N LYS A 170 4.35 20.11 12.99
CA LYS A 170 4.09 21.40 12.35
C LYS A 170 5.34 21.87 11.63
N LYS A 171 5.21 22.18 10.34
CA LYS A 171 6.31 22.73 9.54
C LYS A 171 5.91 24.10 9.02
N THR A 172 6.74 25.08 9.33
CA THR A 172 6.61 26.44 8.83
C THR A 172 7.79 26.75 7.93
N PHE A 173 7.53 27.23 6.71
CA PHE A 173 8.60 27.59 5.78
C PHE A 173 8.18 28.76 4.88
N GLU A 174 9.16 29.50 4.41
CA GLU A 174 8.98 30.61 3.48
C GLU A 174 9.29 30.18 2.04
N MET A 175 8.55 30.71 1.09
CA MET A 175 8.66 30.39 -0.32
C MET A 175 8.58 31.66 -1.18
N SER A 176 9.48 31.79 -2.14
CA SER A 176 9.41 32.84 -3.15
C SER A 176 8.28 32.59 -4.15
N ILE A 177 7.79 33.64 -4.80
CA ILE A 177 6.70 33.54 -5.79
C ILE A 177 7.04 32.56 -6.92
N SER A 178 8.27 32.61 -7.42
CA SER A 178 8.76 31.72 -8.48
C SER A 178 8.61 30.24 -8.07
N LYS A 179 9.00 29.91 -6.83
CA LYS A 179 8.89 28.53 -6.34
C LYS A 179 7.43 28.14 -6.08
N PHE A 180 6.60 29.07 -5.62
CA PHE A 180 5.17 28.86 -5.47
C PHE A 180 4.49 28.51 -6.81
N HIS A 181 4.84 29.20 -7.89
CA HIS A 181 4.30 28.87 -9.22
C HIS A 181 4.72 27.48 -9.71
N GLN A 182 5.94 27.04 -9.41
CA GLN A 182 6.37 25.67 -9.69
C GLN A 182 5.51 24.66 -8.93
N VAL A 183 5.33 24.85 -7.62
CA VAL A 183 4.49 23.97 -6.78
C VAL A 183 3.06 23.92 -7.30
N ARG A 184 2.47 25.09 -7.63
CA ARG A 184 1.13 25.18 -8.21
C ARG A 184 1.00 24.36 -9.49
N TYR A 185 2.00 24.46 -10.39
CA TYR A 185 2.01 23.70 -11.63
C TYR A 185 2.13 22.18 -11.36
N SER A 186 3.05 21.77 -10.49
CA SER A 186 3.24 20.36 -10.13
C SER A 186 1.98 19.76 -9.54
N VAL A 187 1.33 20.46 -8.60
CA VAL A 187 0.06 20.00 -8.00
C VAL A 187 -1.03 19.89 -9.06
N ALA A 188 -1.16 20.88 -9.95
CA ALA A 188 -2.15 20.84 -11.03
C ALA A 188 -1.90 19.66 -12.01
N SER A 189 -0.64 19.35 -12.32
CA SER A 189 -0.29 18.20 -13.17
C SER A 189 -0.69 16.89 -12.51
N VAL A 190 -0.36 16.72 -11.22
CA VAL A 190 -0.73 15.52 -10.46
C VAL A 190 -2.25 15.37 -10.38
N LEU A 191 -2.99 16.44 -10.08
CA LEU A 191 -4.46 16.41 -10.06
C LEU A 191 -5.06 16.05 -11.43
N LYS A 192 -4.47 16.57 -12.51
CA LYS A 192 -4.88 16.21 -13.88
C LYS A 192 -4.64 14.74 -14.17
N GLU A 193 -3.48 14.21 -13.79
CA GLU A 193 -3.14 12.80 -13.94
C GLU A 193 -4.07 11.91 -13.12
N MET A 194 -4.34 12.26 -11.86
CA MET A 194 -5.31 11.58 -11.00
C MET A 194 -6.69 11.54 -11.66
N GLY A 195 -7.20 12.68 -12.15
CA GLY A 195 -8.48 12.73 -12.86
C GLY A 195 -8.51 11.91 -14.15
N LEU A 196 -7.39 11.83 -14.89
CA LEU A 196 -7.27 10.94 -16.05
C LEU A 196 -7.27 9.46 -15.64
N MET A 197 -6.63 9.11 -14.52
CA MET A 197 -6.64 7.75 -13.97
C MET A 197 -8.03 7.33 -13.51
N GLU A 198 -8.78 8.22 -12.84
CA GLU A 198 -10.16 7.98 -12.44
C GLU A 198 -11.05 7.73 -13.67
N LYS A 199 -10.98 8.60 -14.69
CA LYS A 199 -11.72 8.42 -15.94
C LYS A 199 -11.40 7.10 -16.62
N LYS A 200 -10.13 6.70 -16.68
CA LYS A 200 -9.73 5.41 -17.29
C LYS A 200 -10.25 4.19 -16.51
N LYS A 201 -10.38 4.27 -15.18
CA LYS A 201 -10.93 3.17 -14.36
C LYS A 201 -12.44 2.99 -14.52
N LEU A 202 -13.19 4.06 -14.81
CA LEU A 202 -14.63 3.98 -15.05
C LEU A 202 -15.01 3.31 -16.39
N PHE A 203 -14.07 3.12 -17.32
CA PHE A 203 -14.32 2.46 -18.62
C PHE A 203 -13.98 0.95 -18.67
N LYS A 204 -13.76 0.30 -17.51
CA LYS A 204 -13.58 -1.17 -17.44
C LYS A 204 -14.57 -1.89 -16.53
N THR A 205 -15.75 -1.30 -16.30
CA THR A 205 -16.91 -2.07 -15.83
C THR A 205 -17.91 -2.14 -16.98
N ASN A 206 -17.63 -2.99 -17.95
CA ASN A 206 -18.68 -3.51 -18.82
C ASN A 206 -18.64 -5.02 -18.67
N VAL A 207 -19.74 -5.48 -18.06
CA VAL A 207 -20.38 -6.80 -18.10
C VAL A 207 -19.79 -7.78 -19.10
#